data_AF-A0A7X2GZ11-F1
#
_entry.id   AF-A0A7X2GZ11-F1
#
_cell.length_a   1.000
_cell.length_b   1.000
_cell.length_c   1.000
_cell.angle_alpha   90.00
_cell.angle_beta   90.00
_cell.angle_gamma   90.00
#
_symmetry.space_group_name_H-M   'P 1'
#
loop_
_entity.id
_entity.type
_entity.pdbx_description
1 polymer ?
#
loop_
_entity_poly.entity_id
_entity_poly.type
_entity_poly.pdbx_seq_one_letter_code
_entity_poly.pdbx_strand_id
1 'polypeptide(L)'
;MSWMQKLYRTYEFVQNQGLDDEELALPFHLSKAVHLKIVLNDKAELVRAERFEGKKQVPIQITEKSSKRSGSTIAAYALHDGLQYIAKTAKRYLTIEYLSKIAEKTNGKKWKEFLAGTDEEKQKFADAEKAKYQSCFEFYEKQLSDWAEFSHLQEINIVLRYIQKGSLIEDLIEKKYFSFEDNILLSVKDDPFGLTIVWAVEIPNDPHSDLWSKGNIKKQWIKYQENQSEQGNKNKALCYVTGEEDYPVEAYPKIDGNAKLVSANDDTGFTFRGRFYGDKDNGAKSELGSQAVTLGRDVSQKAFNILKWLIKRQGISNGDQKTVVWAISGKEVPSPMKDSFGVIDWDNLDTSAVESETEIDMSFEEKTSSKDWSSNVGKSAAEIIKKKLHGYKAELEEHEQISLLMVDKSTDGRMALTYYQEFLPADYFDNLDAWVDDFAWYQRRSIEKKNGKKPTNKPFGRYCRLRLLTSATPFTERH
;
A
#
# COMPACT_ATOMS: atom_id res chain seq x y z
N MET A 1 21.75 -2.64 -8.63
CA MET A 1 20.28 -2.60 -8.51
C MET A 1 19.78 -1.18 -8.79
N SER A 2 19.87 -0.70 -10.04
CA SER A 2 19.66 0.72 -10.35
C SER A 2 18.25 1.22 -10.01
N TRP A 3 17.22 0.44 -10.36
CA TRP A 3 15.82 0.76 -10.06
C TRP A 3 15.55 1.05 -8.58
N MET A 4 16.13 0.26 -7.68
CA MET A 4 15.92 0.45 -6.24
C MET A 4 16.70 1.65 -5.71
N GLN A 5 17.85 1.95 -6.30
CA GLN A 5 18.59 3.18 -6.02
C GLN A 5 17.81 4.42 -6.47
N LYS A 6 17.14 4.38 -7.64
CA LYS A 6 16.29 5.49 -8.10
C LYS A 6 15.12 5.72 -7.16
N LEU A 7 14.43 4.65 -6.74
CA LEU A 7 13.37 4.76 -5.75
C LEU A 7 13.90 5.39 -4.46
N TYR A 8 14.99 4.87 -3.90
CA TYR A 8 15.60 5.45 -2.69
C TYR A 8 15.92 6.95 -2.84
N ARG A 9 16.60 7.36 -3.93
CA ARG A 9 16.91 8.77 -4.21
C ARG A 9 15.66 9.63 -4.38
N THR A 10 14.61 9.08 -4.99
CA THR A 10 13.33 9.77 -5.15
C THR A 10 12.67 9.99 -3.78
N TYR A 11 12.73 9.00 -2.89
CA TYR A 11 12.23 9.15 -1.52
C TYR A 11 12.97 10.28 -0.78
N GLU A 12 14.30 10.26 -0.80
CA GLU A 12 15.12 11.30 -0.17
C GLU A 12 14.85 12.68 -0.76
N PHE A 13 14.71 12.79 -2.08
CA PHE A 13 14.38 14.05 -2.74
C PHE A 13 13.03 14.59 -2.26
N VAL A 14 11.97 13.76 -2.25
CA VAL A 14 10.62 14.17 -1.83
C VAL A 14 10.62 14.61 -0.35
N GLN A 15 11.32 13.89 0.52
CA GLN A 15 11.46 14.27 1.93
C GLN A 15 12.21 15.61 2.10
N ASN A 16 13.31 15.82 1.36
CA ASN A 16 14.12 17.03 1.47
C ASN A 16 13.41 18.28 0.95
N GLN A 17 12.52 18.13 -0.04
CA GLN A 17 11.68 19.24 -0.53
C GLN A 17 10.58 19.64 0.47
N GLY A 18 10.38 18.87 1.55
CA GLY A 18 9.29 19.12 2.49
C GLY A 18 7.92 18.98 1.84
N LEU A 19 7.82 18.19 0.77
CA LEU A 19 6.54 17.83 0.16
C LEU A 19 5.81 16.93 1.16
N ASP A 20 5.05 17.56 2.07
CA ASP A 20 4.21 16.88 3.05
C ASP A 20 3.00 16.29 2.33
N ASP A 21 3.25 15.19 1.63
CA ASP A 21 2.21 14.36 1.04
C ASP A 21 1.83 13.30 2.08
N GLU A 22 0.64 13.45 2.68
CA GLU A 22 0.10 12.54 3.69
C GLU A 22 0.07 11.07 3.23
N GLU A 23 0.16 10.83 1.91
CA GLU A 23 0.16 9.50 1.33
C GLU A 23 1.54 8.82 1.33
N LEU A 24 2.64 9.57 1.46
CA LEU A 24 3.98 9.00 1.50
C LEU A 24 4.30 8.50 2.92
N ALA A 25 4.30 7.18 3.07
CA ALA A 25 4.61 6.55 4.35
C ALA A 25 6.07 6.81 4.79
N LEU A 26 6.24 7.20 6.05
CA LEU A 26 7.54 7.25 6.71
C LEU A 26 8.13 5.84 6.90
N PRO A 27 9.46 5.71 7.08
CA PRO A 27 10.05 4.44 7.50
C PRO A 27 9.40 3.98 8.81
N PHE A 28 9.23 2.67 8.96
CA PHE A 28 8.57 2.05 10.11
C PHE A 28 7.14 2.52 10.37
N HIS A 29 6.45 3.00 9.33
CA HIS A 29 5.03 3.34 9.38
C HIS A 29 4.22 2.64 8.29
N LEU A 30 2.94 2.37 8.59
CA LEU A 30 1.99 1.80 7.64
C LEU A 30 0.61 2.42 7.87
N SER A 31 -0.14 2.62 6.79
CA SER A 31 -1.53 3.05 6.88
C SER A 31 -2.44 1.89 7.30
N LYS A 32 -3.22 2.06 8.38
CA LYS A 32 -4.16 1.05 8.89
C LYS A 32 -5.49 1.65 9.27
N ALA A 33 -6.54 0.84 9.13
CA ALA A 33 -7.87 1.16 9.59
C ALA A 33 -7.90 1.27 11.13
N VAL A 34 -8.60 2.29 11.61
CA VAL A 34 -8.86 2.53 13.04
C VAL A 34 -10.34 2.65 13.31
N HIS A 35 -10.76 2.17 14.48
CA HIS A 35 -12.17 2.18 14.88
C HIS A 35 -12.42 3.13 16.05
N LEU A 36 -11.51 3.15 17.02
CA LEU A 36 -11.69 3.89 18.26
C LEU A 36 -10.43 4.70 18.61
N LYS A 37 -10.62 5.96 19.00
CA LYS A 37 -9.59 6.81 19.58
C LYS A 37 -9.81 6.89 21.08
N ILE A 38 -8.81 6.47 21.85
CA ILE A 38 -8.81 6.56 23.31
C ILE A 38 -8.07 7.82 23.72
N VAL A 39 -8.77 8.74 24.39
CA VAL A 39 -8.22 10.03 24.83
C VAL A 39 -7.91 9.96 26.32
N LEU A 40 -6.64 10.14 26.69
CA LEU A 40 -6.15 10.18 28.06
C LEU A 40 -5.79 11.61 28.47
N ASN A 41 -5.85 11.92 29.76
CA ASN A 41 -5.28 13.15 30.31
C ASN A 41 -3.80 12.97 30.70
N ASP A 42 -3.18 14.05 31.17
CA ASP A 42 -1.80 14.10 31.68
C ASP A 42 -1.54 13.19 32.90
N LYS A 43 -2.59 12.71 33.56
CA LYS A 43 -2.54 11.77 34.70
C LYS A 43 -2.75 10.31 34.32
N ALA A 44 -2.83 10.00 33.03
CA ALA A 44 -3.12 8.65 32.52
C ALA A 44 -4.50 8.14 32.95
N GLU A 45 -5.51 9.00 32.91
CA GLU A 45 -6.91 8.64 33.14
C GLU A 45 -7.70 8.79 31.82
N LEU A 46 -8.64 7.88 31.59
CA LEU A 46 -9.51 7.95 30.42
C LEU A 46 -10.39 9.20 30.49
N VAL A 47 -10.27 10.11 29.53
CA VAL A 47 -11.16 11.28 29.38
C VAL A 47 -12.39 10.89 28.59
N ARG A 48 -12.19 10.27 27.41
CA ARG A 48 -13.27 9.83 26.52
C ARG A 48 -12.75 8.83 25.48
N ALA A 49 -13.68 8.20 24.79
CA ALA A 49 -13.39 7.41 23.60
C ALA A 49 -14.19 7.98 22.42
N GLU A 50 -13.55 8.15 21.27
CA GLU A 50 -14.19 8.68 20.07
C GLU A 50 -14.19 7.60 18.99
N ARG A 51 -15.35 7.28 18.43
CA ARG A 51 -15.44 6.33 17.32
C ARG A 51 -15.19 7.07 16.00
N PHE A 52 -14.35 6.51 15.15
CA PHE A 52 -14.18 7.06 13.80
C PHE A 52 -15.36 6.65 12.91
N GLU A 53 -15.82 7.58 12.08
CA GLU A 53 -16.80 7.30 11.05
C GLU A 53 -16.12 6.65 9.83
N GLY A 54 -16.69 5.55 9.35
CA GLY A 54 -16.16 4.82 8.20
C GLY A 54 -14.81 4.13 8.45
N LYS A 55 -14.05 3.88 7.38
CA LYS A 55 -12.77 3.17 7.41
C LYS A 55 -11.59 4.15 7.45
N LYS A 56 -11.55 5.05 8.44
CA LYS A 56 -10.45 6.02 8.59
C LYS A 56 -9.11 5.28 8.63
N GLN A 57 -8.20 5.67 7.75
CA GLN A 57 -6.83 5.16 7.73
C GLN A 57 -5.93 6.14 8.47
N VAL A 58 -5.03 5.63 9.30
CA VAL A 58 -4.02 6.46 9.98
C VAL A 58 -2.63 5.83 9.87
N PRO A 59 -1.56 6.64 9.85
CA PRO A 59 -0.19 6.14 9.83
C PRO A 59 0.20 5.60 11.21
N ILE A 60 0.32 4.28 11.33
CA ILE A 60 0.67 3.61 12.58
C ILE A 60 2.15 3.22 12.61
N GLN A 61 2.75 3.23 13.80
CA GLN A 61 4.12 2.79 14.06
C GLN A 61 4.22 1.27 14.03
N ILE A 62 5.07 0.74 13.16
CA ILE A 62 5.28 -0.69 12.95
C ILE A 62 6.74 -1.10 13.17
N THR A 63 6.95 -2.34 13.59
CA THR A 63 8.23 -3.06 13.51
C THR A 63 8.28 -3.94 12.26
N GLU A 64 9.45 -4.41 11.83
CA GLU A 64 9.59 -5.37 10.72
C GLU A 64 8.74 -6.64 10.94
N LYS A 65 8.70 -7.16 12.17
CA LYS A 65 7.88 -8.33 12.55
C LYS A 65 6.39 -8.03 12.43
N SER A 66 5.94 -6.90 12.98
CA SER A 66 4.52 -6.51 12.94
C SER A 66 4.04 -6.19 11.51
N SER A 67 4.92 -5.70 10.63
CA SER A 67 4.61 -5.44 9.22
C SER A 67 4.21 -6.71 8.45
N LYS A 68 4.76 -7.86 8.87
CA LYS A 68 4.47 -9.19 8.34
C LYS A 68 3.37 -9.93 9.09
N ARG A 69 2.83 -9.38 10.18
CA ARG A 69 1.92 -10.10 11.08
C ARG A 69 0.78 -10.76 10.29
N SER A 70 0.72 -12.08 10.38
CA SER A 70 -0.33 -12.93 9.80
C SER A 70 -0.48 -14.19 10.64
N GLY A 71 -1.69 -14.73 10.72
CA GLY A 71 -1.94 -15.98 11.44
C GLY A 71 -1.71 -15.86 12.95
N SER A 72 -0.95 -16.80 13.51
CA SER A 72 -0.70 -16.95 14.96
C SER A 72 0.49 -16.13 15.50
N THR A 73 1.25 -15.45 14.64
CA THR A 73 2.45 -14.70 15.07
C THR A 73 2.09 -13.53 15.98
N ILE A 74 2.67 -13.50 17.18
CA ILE A 74 2.54 -12.38 18.13
C ILE A 74 3.53 -11.28 17.74
N ALA A 75 3.01 -10.12 17.33
CA ALA A 75 3.81 -8.96 16.96
C ALA A 75 2.98 -7.67 17.03
N ALA A 76 3.06 -6.94 18.13
CA ALA A 76 2.31 -5.70 18.36
C ALA A 76 2.68 -4.55 17.39
N TYR A 77 1.71 -3.68 17.04
CA TYR A 77 2.05 -2.31 16.62
C TYR A 77 2.22 -1.41 17.87
N ALA A 78 2.90 -0.26 17.76
CA ALA A 78 3.32 0.47 18.97
C ALA A 78 2.18 1.27 19.64
N LEU A 79 1.54 2.19 18.91
CA LEU A 79 0.43 3.02 19.42
C LEU A 79 -0.91 2.68 18.76
N HIS A 80 -1.01 1.47 18.22
CA HIS A 80 -2.20 0.94 17.59
C HIS A 80 -2.27 -0.56 17.81
N ASP A 81 -3.42 -1.11 18.17
CA ASP A 81 -3.70 -2.53 18.01
C ASP A 81 -5.16 -2.84 18.37
N GLY A 82 -5.53 -4.12 18.30
CA GLY A 82 -6.77 -4.61 18.90
C GLY A 82 -6.69 -4.79 20.41
N LEU A 83 -7.86 -4.94 21.05
CA LEU A 83 -7.97 -5.15 22.50
C LEU A 83 -7.14 -6.34 23.01
N GLN A 84 -6.90 -7.35 22.16
CA GLN A 84 -6.06 -8.51 22.50
C GLN A 84 -4.62 -8.15 22.90
N TYR A 85 -4.08 -7.04 22.39
CA TYR A 85 -2.74 -6.56 22.71
C TYR A 85 -2.77 -5.44 23.73
N ILE A 86 -3.79 -4.58 23.69
CA ILE A 86 -3.80 -3.34 24.48
C ILE A 86 -4.43 -3.52 25.86
N ALA A 87 -5.45 -4.37 26.00
CA ALA A 87 -6.21 -4.48 27.23
C ALA A 87 -5.70 -5.63 28.11
N LYS A 88 -5.04 -5.28 29.23
CA LYS A 88 -4.55 -6.22 30.25
C LYS A 88 -5.62 -7.19 30.75
N THR A 89 -6.85 -6.72 30.87
CA THR A 89 -8.00 -7.46 31.40
C THR A 89 -8.80 -8.18 30.33
N ALA A 90 -8.41 -8.11 29.06
CA ALA A 90 -9.10 -8.74 27.93
C ALA A 90 -9.48 -10.20 28.16
N LYS A 91 -8.56 -10.99 28.75
CA LYS A 91 -8.78 -12.42 29.04
C LYS A 91 -9.99 -12.69 29.96
N ARG A 92 -10.39 -11.73 30.81
CA ARG A 92 -11.56 -11.86 31.70
C ARG A 92 -12.87 -11.89 30.92
N TYR A 93 -12.89 -11.30 29.73
CA TYR A 93 -14.07 -11.16 28.87
C TYR A 93 -14.12 -12.23 27.77
N LEU A 94 -13.14 -13.15 27.72
CA LEU A 94 -13.18 -14.34 26.88
C LEU A 94 -13.94 -15.48 27.60
N THR A 95 -15.22 -15.25 27.81
CA THR A 95 -16.14 -16.23 28.42
C THR A 95 -16.56 -17.28 27.39
N ILE A 96 -17.11 -18.41 27.86
CA ILE A 96 -17.60 -19.47 26.97
C ILE A 96 -18.78 -18.94 26.14
N GLU A 97 -19.63 -18.12 26.74
CA GLU A 97 -20.79 -17.48 26.12
C GLU A 97 -20.35 -16.52 25.00
N TYR A 98 -19.34 -15.68 25.27
CA TYR A 98 -18.76 -14.80 24.25
C TYR A 98 -18.16 -15.62 23.09
N LEU A 99 -17.34 -16.62 23.40
CA LEU A 99 -16.70 -17.46 22.37
C LEU A 99 -17.73 -18.27 21.56
N SER A 100 -18.82 -18.72 22.17
CA SER A 100 -19.91 -19.42 21.49
C SER A 100 -20.62 -18.50 20.50
N LYS A 101 -20.91 -17.26 20.89
CA LYS A 101 -21.48 -16.25 19.99
C LYS A 101 -20.58 -15.94 18.79
N ILE A 102 -19.26 -15.93 18.99
CA ILE A 102 -18.28 -15.77 17.90
C ILE A 102 -18.25 -17.02 17.01
N ALA A 103 -18.28 -18.21 17.60
CA ALA A 103 -18.26 -19.48 16.89
C ALA A 103 -19.49 -19.66 15.99
N GLU A 104 -20.67 -19.25 16.44
CA GLU A 104 -21.92 -19.26 15.65
C GLU A 104 -21.84 -18.35 14.42
N LYS A 105 -21.17 -17.20 14.55
CA LYS A 105 -21.00 -16.25 13.44
C LYS A 105 -19.86 -16.63 12.49
N THR A 106 -18.89 -17.43 12.95
CA THR A 106 -17.64 -17.68 12.23
C THR A 106 -17.56 -19.12 11.76
N ASN A 107 -17.64 -19.33 10.44
CA ASN A 107 -17.52 -20.67 9.87
C ASN A 107 -16.04 -21.11 9.87
N GLY A 108 -15.67 -22.07 10.72
CA GLY A 108 -14.31 -22.62 10.76
C GLY A 108 -14.23 -23.94 11.52
N LYS A 109 -13.31 -24.82 11.12
CA LYS A 109 -13.13 -26.16 11.73
C LYS A 109 -13.00 -26.07 13.26
N LYS A 110 -12.13 -25.19 13.74
CA LYS A 110 -11.91 -24.97 15.19
C LYS A 110 -13.18 -24.55 15.94
N TRP A 111 -14.03 -23.74 15.32
CA TRP A 111 -15.25 -23.22 15.94
C TRP A 111 -16.38 -24.25 15.94
N LYS A 112 -16.45 -25.10 14.90
CA LYS A 112 -17.35 -26.26 14.87
C LYS A 112 -16.99 -27.27 15.94
N GLU A 113 -15.71 -27.57 16.09
CA GLU A 113 -15.19 -28.45 17.16
C GLU A 113 -15.49 -27.86 18.55
N PHE A 114 -15.28 -26.55 18.74
CA PHE A 114 -15.63 -25.87 19.99
C PHE A 114 -17.13 -25.96 20.32
N LEU A 115 -18.02 -25.72 19.35
CA LEU A 115 -19.48 -25.78 19.59
C LEU A 115 -19.97 -27.20 19.90
N ALA A 116 -19.38 -28.22 19.25
CA ALA A 116 -19.71 -29.63 19.45
C ALA A 116 -19.07 -30.24 20.70
N GLY A 117 -18.09 -29.56 21.31
CA GLY A 117 -17.36 -30.05 22.47
C GLY A 117 -18.18 -30.05 23.76
N THR A 118 -17.74 -30.87 24.71
CA THR A 118 -18.20 -30.89 26.11
C THR A 118 -17.84 -29.60 26.83
N ASP A 119 -18.45 -29.34 27.99
CA ASP A 119 -18.15 -28.15 28.79
C ASP A 119 -16.66 -28.08 29.21
N GLU A 120 -16.04 -29.22 29.49
CA GLU A 120 -14.61 -29.30 29.79
C GLU A 120 -13.74 -28.94 28.58
N GLU A 121 -14.11 -29.38 27.38
CA GLU A 121 -13.41 -29.05 26.14
C GLU A 121 -13.54 -27.56 25.79
N LYS A 122 -14.73 -27.00 25.99
CA LYS A 122 -14.98 -25.55 25.83
C LYS A 122 -14.15 -24.74 26.82
N GLN A 123 -14.05 -25.18 28.07
CA GLN A 123 -13.23 -24.53 29.09
C GLN A 123 -11.74 -24.57 28.70
N LYS A 124 -11.22 -25.73 28.30
CA LYS A 124 -9.82 -25.86 27.82
C LYS A 124 -9.54 -24.95 26.63
N PHE A 125 -10.47 -24.85 25.69
CA PHE A 125 -10.35 -23.96 24.54
C PHE A 125 -10.32 -22.48 24.98
N ALA A 126 -11.22 -22.09 25.87
CA ALA A 126 -11.26 -20.73 26.41
C ALA A 126 -9.96 -20.37 27.13
N ASP A 127 -9.41 -21.29 27.93
CA ASP A 127 -8.16 -21.07 28.66
C ASP A 127 -6.95 -20.94 27.71
N ALA A 128 -6.93 -21.68 26.60
CA ALA A 128 -5.91 -21.51 25.56
C ALA A 128 -5.99 -20.14 24.87
N GLU A 129 -7.20 -19.65 24.53
CA GLU A 129 -7.37 -18.30 23.97
C GLU A 129 -7.01 -17.22 25.00
N LYS A 130 -7.36 -17.39 26.28
CA LYS A 130 -6.95 -16.48 27.37
C LYS A 130 -5.43 -16.41 27.51
N ALA A 131 -4.74 -17.54 27.45
CA ALA A 131 -3.28 -17.59 27.51
C ALA A 131 -2.64 -16.84 26.32
N LYS A 132 -3.20 -16.98 25.12
CA LYS A 132 -2.75 -16.25 23.93
C LYS A 132 -2.91 -14.74 24.10
N TYR A 133 -4.06 -14.28 24.60
CA TYR A 133 -4.30 -12.85 24.84
C TYR A 133 -3.36 -12.29 25.91
N GLN A 134 -3.07 -13.08 26.94
CA GLN A 134 -2.06 -12.72 27.94
C GLN A 134 -0.69 -12.51 27.29
N SER A 135 -0.22 -13.45 26.45
CA SER A 135 1.07 -13.30 25.76
C SER A 135 1.09 -12.13 24.76
N CYS A 136 -0.03 -11.84 24.09
CA CYS A 136 -0.16 -10.65 23.24
C CYS A 136 0.02 -9.36 24.05
N PHE A 137 -0.67 -9.25 25.20
CA PHE A 137 -0.54 -8.09 26.07
C PHE A 137 0.88 -7.93 26.63
N GLU A 138 1.49 -9.00 27.14
CA GLU A 138 2.86 -8.96 27.66
C GLU A 138 3.87 -8.53 26.60
N PHE A 139 3.69 -8.98 25.35
CA PHE A 139 4.52 -8.54 24.23
C PHE A 139 4.33 -7.04 23.94
N TYR A 140 3.08 -6.56 23.92
CA TYR A 140 2.77 -5.15 23.68
C TYR A 140 3.32 -4.25 24.79
N GLU A 141 3.07 -4.61 26.05
CA GLU A 141 3.56 -3.89 27.23
C GLU A 141 5.08 -3.79 27.21
N LYS A 142 5.79 -4.91 26.97
CA LYS A 142 7.25 -4.91 26.87
C LYS A 142 7.74 -3.97 25.77
N GLN A 143 7.19 -4.10 24.56
CA GLN A 143 7.57 -3.24 23.44
C GLN A 143 7.36 -1.75 23.75
N LEU A 144 6.24 -1.40 24.40
CA LEU A 144 5.94 -0.01 24.76
C LEU A 144 6.83 0.48 25.91
N SER A 145 7.17 -0.39 26.86
CA SER A 145 8.08 -0.09 27.98
C SER A 145 9.49 0.22 27.49
N ASP A 146 10.05 -0.65 26.64
CA ASP A 146 11.36 -0.48 26.03
C ASP A 146 11.45 0.84 25.23
N TRP A 147 10.37 1.19 24.52
CA TRP A 147 10.32 2.45 23.77
C TRP A 147 10.10 3.68 24.67
N ALA A 148 9.32 3.57 25.74
CA ALA A 148 9.14 4.64 26.72
C ALA A 148 10.46 4.98 27.42
N GLU A 149 11.25 3.95 27.77
CA GLU A 149 12.59 4.09 28.34
C GLU A 149 13.55 4.76 27.36
N PHE A 150 13.54 4.36 26.08
CA PHE A 150 14.41 4.97 25.07
C PHE A 150 14.05 6.42 24.73
N SER A 151 12.76 6.71 24.55
CA SER A 151 12.30 7.98 23.97
C SER A 151 12.15 9.11 25.01
N HIS A 152 11.96 8.75 26.28
CA HIS A 152 11.64 9.67 27.38
C HIS A 152 10.45 10.61 27.10
N LEU A 153 9.57 10.25 26.17
CA LEU A 153 8.41 11.06 25.81
C LEU A 153 7.31 10.91 26.88
N GLN A 154 6.78 12.04 27.35
CA GLN A 154 5.75 12.06 28.39
C GLN A 154 4.46 11.34 27.93
N GLU A 155 4.05 11.54 26.67
CA GLU A 155 2.84 10.93 26.10
C GLU A 155 2.92 9.40 26.10
N ILE A 156 4.07 8.85 25.75
CA ILE A 156 4.29 7.40 25.71
C ILE A 156 4.25 6.82 27.13
N ASN A 157 4.86 7.52 28.09
CA ASN A 157 4.79 7.16 29.51
C ASN A 157 3.35 7.21 30.06
N ILE A 158 2.54 8.17 29.63
CA ILE A 158 1.12 8.26 30.01
C ILE A 158 0.35 7.05 29.50
N VAL A 159 0.51 6.70 28.22
CA VAL A 159 -0.12 5.50 27.63
C VAL A 159 0.34 4.24 28.36
N LEU A 160 1.65 4.11 28.62
CA LEU A 160 2.21 2.97 29.35
C LEU A 160 1.60 2.80 30.74
N ARG A 161 1.53 3.89 31.53
CA ARG A 161 0.91 3.86 32.87
C ARG A 161 -0.56 3.41 32.80
N TYR A 162 -1.29 3.90 31.82
CA TYR A 162 -2.71 3.56 31.65
C TYR A 162 -2.92 2.08 31.30
N ILE A 163 -2.15 1.53 30.35
CA ILE A 163 -2.28 0.11 29.99
C ILE A 163 -1.84 -0.81 31.15
N GLN A 164 -0.86 -0.38 31.96
CA GLN A 164 -0.36 -1.14 33.11
C GLN A 164 -1.37 -1.17 34.26
N LYS A 165 -2.09 -0.06 34.46
CA LYS A 165 -3.27 0.00 35.36
C LYS A 165 -4.30 -1.06 34.96
N GLY A 166 -4.47 -1.28 33.66
CA GLY A 166 -5.29 -2.36 33.12
C GLY A 166 -6.79 -2.13 33.31
N SER A 167 -7.26 -0.89 33.24
CA SER A 167 -8.68 -0.54 33.39
C SER A 167 -9.39 -0.24 32.07
N LEU A 168 -8.76 -0.44 30.90
CA LEU A 168 -9.33 0.01 29.63
C LEU A 168 -10.73 -0.53 29.32
N ILE A 169 -10.96 -1.84 29.46
CA ILE A 169 -12.28 -2.41 29.15
C ILE A 169 -13.30 -1.97 30.20
N GLU A 170 -12.91 -2.00 31.48
CA GLU A 170 -13.71 -1.56 32.61
C GLU A 170 -14.14 -0.08 32.46
N ASP A 171 -13.22 0.82 32.12
CA ASP A 171 -13.50 2.24 31.92
C ASP A 171 -14.41 2.47 30.69
N LEU A 172 -14.27 1.64 29.63
CA LEU A 172 -15.15 1.69 28.46
C LEU A 172 -16.57 1.18 28.75
N ILE A 173 -16.72 0.22 29.66
CA ILE A 173 -18.03 -0.23 30.16
C ILE A 173 -18.67 0.86 31.02
N GLU A 174 -17.91 1.44 31.96
CA GLU A 174 -18.40 2.51 32.85
C GLU A 174 -18.91 3.71 32.05
N LYS A 175 -18.18 4.10 31.00
CA LYS A 175 -18.56 5.19 30.10
C LYS A 175 -19.58 4.80 29.03
N LYS A 176 -20.13 3.58 29.08
CA LYS A 176 -21.17 3.06 28.18
C LYS A 176 -20.76 2.98 26.69
N TYR A 177 -19.46 2.90 26.40
CA TYR A 177 -18.98 2.57 25.06
C TYR A 177 -19.13 1.07 24.77
N PHE A 178 -18.90 0.26 25.81
CA PHE A 178 -19.19 -1.18 25.83
C PHE A 178 -20.26 -1.49 26.89
N SER A 179 -20.84 -2.67 26.79
CA SER A 179 -21.64 -3.27 27.87
C SER A 179 -21.19 -4.71 28.10
N PHE A 180 -21.43 -5.21 29.31
CA PHE A 180 -21.15 -6.59 29.67
C PHE A 180 -22.41 -7.20 30.27
N GLU A 181 -23.11 -7.98 29.46
CA GLU A 181 -24.43 -8.54 29.73
C GLU A 181 -24.39 -10.03 29.42
N ASP A 182 -24.99 -10.85 30.28
CA ASP A 182 -25.04 -12.32 30.12
C ASP A 182 -23.66 -12.96 29.86
N ASN A 183 -22.62 -12.47 30.55
CA ASN A 183 -21.23 -12.86 30.36
C ASN A 183 -20.64 -12.53 28.97
N ILE A 184 -21.28 -11.67 28.17
CA ILE A 184 -20.82 -11.31 26.82
C ILE A 184 -20.43 -9.83 26.78
N LEU A 185 -19.20 -9.55 26.33
CA LEU A 185 -18.78 -8.18 26.05
C LEU A 185 -19.36 -7.71 24.71
N LEU A 186 -20.04 -6.56 24.73
CA LEU A 186 -20.76 -6.00 23.58
C LEU A 186 -20.30 -4.57 23.29
N SER A 187 -20.37 -4.18 22.01
CA SER A 187 -20.30 -2.78 21.58
C SER A 187 -21.51 -2.45 20.71
N VAL A 188 -21.74 -1.15 20.47
CA VAL A 188 -22.92 -0.64 19.75
C VAL A 188 -23.11 -1.25 18.34
N LYS A 189 -22.03 -1.54 17.61
CA LYS A 189 -22.10 -1.97 16.20
C LYS A 189 -21.28 -3.19 15.87
N ASP A 190 -20.03 -3.22 16.34
CA ASP A 190 -19.04 -4.20 15.94
C ASP A 190 -18.67 -5.10 17.12
N ASP A 191 -18.02 -6.21 16.83
CA ASP A 191 -17.42 -7.03 17.87
C ASP A 191 -16.33 -6.24 18.62
N PRO A 192 -16.37 -6.11 19.96
CA PRO A 192 -15.36 -5.35 20.72
C PRO A 192 -13.92 -5.76 20.40
N PHE A 193 -13.66 -7.07 20.27
CA PHE A 193 -12.32 -7.59 19.99
C PHE A 193 -11.90 -7.49 18.52
N GLY A 194 -12.85 -7.17 17.62
CA GLY A 194 -12.58 -6.76 16.24
C GLY A 194 -12.18 -5.29 16.10
N LEU A 195 -12.36 -4.47 17.14
CA LEU A 195 -11.99 -3.05 17.12
C LEU A 195 -10.48 -2.86 17.24
N THR A 196 -9.98 -1.86 16.52
CA THR A 196 -8.59 -1.37 16.65
C THR A 196 -8.60 0.04 17.23
N ILE A 197 -7.64 0.29 18.12
CA ILE A 197 -7.53 1.49 18.91
C ILE A 197 -6.32 2.32 18.48
N VAL A 198 -6.43 3.64 18.60
CA VAL A 198 -5.31 4.57 18.65
C VAL A 198 -5.41 5.49 19.86
N TRP A 199 -4.26 6.02 20.26
CA TRP A 199 -4.13 6.86 21.45
C TRP A 199 -4.10 8.35 21.11
N ALA A 200 -4.74 9.13 21.96
CA ALA A 200 -4.56 10.57 22.07
C ALA A 200 -4.32 10.96 23.53
N VAL A 201 -3.47 11.95 23.77
CA VAL A 201 -3.15 12.44 25.12
C VAL A 201 -3.32 13.95 25.16
N GLU A 202 -4.18 14.41 26.06
CA GLU A 202 -4.43 15.82 26.31
C GLU A 202 -3.48 16.30 27.40
N ILE A 203 -2.53 17.14 27.02
CA ILE A 203 -1.58 17.80 27.92
C ILE A 203 -1.92 19.28 27.93
N PRO A 204 -1.92 19.95 29.10
CA PRO A 204 -2.10 21.40 29.16
C PRO A 204 -1.11 22.12 28.25
N ASN A 205 -1.62 23.04 27.41
CA ASN A 205 -0.86 23.81 26.42
C ASN A 205 -0.30 23.02 25.22
N ASP A 206 -0.70 21.76 25.03
CA ASP A 206 -0.44 21.02 23.79
C ASP A 206 -1.72 20.94 22.94
N PRO A 207 -1.81 21.68 21.82
CA PRO A 207 -2.98 21.65 20.95
C PRO A 207 -3.11 20.33 20.17
N HIS A 208 -2.07 19.50 20.14
CA HIS A 208 -2.03 18.30 19.33
C HIS A 208 -2.12 17.07 20.22
N SER A 209 -3.29 16.44 20.31
CA SER A 209 -3.49 15.29 21.19
C SER A 209 -3.26 13.94 20.51
N ASP A 210 -3.45 13.85 19.19
CA ASP A 210 -3.45 12.60 18.42
C ASP A 210 -2.02 12.04 18.21
N LEU A 211 -1.65 10.98 18.93
CA LEU A 211 -0.27 10.50 19.00
C LEU A 211 0.29 10.01 17.66
N TRP A 212 -0.55 9.40 16.81
CA TRP A 212 -0.13 8.89 15.49
C TRP A 212 0.24 10.01 14.50
N SER A 213 -0.21 11.24 14.76
CA SER A 213 0.01 12.38 13.87
C SER A 213 1.12 13.30 14.35
N LYS A 214 1.61 13.16 15.60
CA LYS A 214 2.69 14.02 16.12
C LYS A 214 4.03 13.73 15.43
N GLY A 215 4.68 14.78 14.93
CA GLY A 215 5.98 14.68 14.26
C GLY A 215 7.12 14.19 15.18
N ASN A 216 7.13 14.60 16.46
CA ASN A 216 8.12 14.15 17.43
C ASN A 216 8.02 12.64 17.70
N ILE A 217 6.81 12.11 17.87
CA ILE A 217 6.56 10.67 18.10
C ILE A 217 6.99 9.85 16.89
N LYS A 218 6.62 10.27 15.68
CA LYS A 218 7.04 9.62 14.43
C LYS A 218 8.57 9.55 14.32
N LYS A 219 9.26 10.67 14.56
CA LYS A 219 10.74 10.75 14.52
C LYS A 219 11.39 9.89 15.60
N GLN A 220 10.86 9.88 16.82
CA GLN A 220 11.41 9.07 17.91
C GLN A 220 11.19 7.57 17.71
N TRP A 221 10.07 7.16 17.10
CA TRP A 221 9.87 5.76 16.72
C TRP A 221 10.90 5.27 15.71
N ILE A 222 11.17 6.08 14.67
CA ILE A 222 12.19 5.75 13.65
C ILE A 222 13.57 5.56 14.31
N LYS A 223 13.99 6.52 15.15
CA LYS A 223 15.26 6.44 15.90
C LYS A 223 15.34 5.20 16.80
N TYR A 224 14.23 4.86 17.47
CA TYR A 224 14.16 3.68 18.31
C TYR A 224 14.34 2.40 17.49
N GLN A 225 13.69 2.29 16.33
CA GLN A 225 13.84 1.13 15.45
C GLN A 225 15.25 1.03 14.87
N GLU A 226 15.88 2.16 14.55
CA GLU A 226 17.29 2.24 14.16
C GLU A 226 18.20 1.67 15.26
N ASN A 227 18.05 2.16 16.50
CA ASN A 227 18.87 1.74 17.64
C ASN A 227 18.65 0.28 18.10
N GLN A 228 17.41 -0.22 18.07
CA GLN A 228 17.13 -1.63 18.42
C GLN A 228 17.90 -2.64 17.56
N SER A 229 18.28 -2.26 16.35
CA SER A 229 19.11 -3.14 15.51
C SER A 229 20.58 -3.14 15.93
N GLU A 230 21.06 -2.06 16.53
CA GLU A 230 22.41 -1.98 17.09
C GLU A 230 22.57 -2.88 18.32
N GLN A 231 21.53 -3.01 19.13
CA GLN A 231 21.55 -3.81 20.36
C GLN A 231 21.33 -5.32 20.13
N GLY A 232 20.75 -5.71 18.98
CA GLY A 232 20.28 -7.08 18.73
C GLY A 232 21.33 -8.14 18.37
N ASN A 233 22.63 -7.92 18.66
CA ASN A 233 23.75 -8.75 18.15
C ASN A 233 23.73 -8.96 16.62
N LYS A 234 23.11 -8.03 15.89
CA LYS A 234 23.11 -8.05 14.43
C LYS A 234 24.31 -7.26 13.94
N ASN A 235 25.10 -7.86 13.07
CA ASN A 235 26.16 -7.13 12.40
C ASN A 235 25.58 -6.36 11.21
N LYS A 236 26.09 -5.15 10.99
CA LYS A 236 25.85 -4.44 9.73
C LYS A 236 26.48 -5.25 8.59
N ALA A 237 25.92 -5.12 7.42
CA ALA A 237 26.46 -5.70 6.20
C ALA A 237 26.37 -4.69 5.06
N LEU A 238 27.16 -4.92 4.01
CA LEU A 238 27.18 -4.05 2.84
C LEU A 238 25.81 -4.04 2.14
N CYS A 239 25.17 -2.88 2.08
CA CYS A 239 23.96 -2.67 1.32
C CYS A 239 24.29 -2.51 -0.17
N TYR A 240 23.74 -3.35 -1.04
CA TYR A 240 24.07 -3.39 -2.48
C TYR A 240 23.46 -2.23 -3.29
N VAL A 241 22.76 -1.30 -2.64
CA VAL A 241 22.09 -0.16 -3.26
C VAL A 241 22.82 1.14 -2.96
N THR A 242 23.22 1.33 -1.70
CA THR A 242 23.96 2.51 -1.24
C THR A 242 25.47 2.30 -1.30
N GLY A 243 25.95 1.06 -1.14
CA GLY A 243 27.37 0.76 -0.98
C GLY A 243 27.89 1.00 0.44
N GLU A 244 27.00 1.25 1.39
CA GLU A 244 27.33 1.52 2.80
C GLU A 244 26.93 0.33 3.69
N GLU A 245 27.51 0.26 4.89
CA GLU A 245 27.12 -0.74 5.89
C GLU A 245 25.80 -0.36 6.57
N ASP A 246 24.79 -1.24 6.46
CA ASP A 246 23.49 -1.08 7.10
C ASP A 246 23.01 -2.43 7.68
N TYR A 247 22.02 -2.38 8.55
CA TYR A 247 21.33 -3.58 9.03
C TYR A 247 20.59 -4.27 7.89
N PRO A 248 20.84 -5.56 7.63
CA PRO A 248 20.10 -6.32 6.64
C PRO A 248 18.61 -6.29 6.94
N VAL A 249 17.80 -6.09 5.89
CA VAL A 249 16.35 -6.20 6.00
C VAL A 249 15.95 -7.64 6.31
N GLU A 250 15.19 -7.84 7.38
CA GLU A 250 14.58 -9.14 7.67
C GLU A 250 13.27 -9.29 6.90
N ALA A 251 12.59 -8.17 6.67
CA ALA A 251 11.24 -8.11 6.18
C ALA A 251 11.03 -7.18 4.99
N TYR A 252 11.04 -7.77 3.79
CA TYR A 252 10.63 -7.05 2.58
C TYR A 252 9.16 -6.61 2.64
N PRO A 253 8.88 -5.31 2.43
CA PRO A 253 7.53 -4.75 2.35
C PRO A 253 6.67 -5.39 1.26
N LYS A 254 5.38 -5.54 1.55
CA LYS A 254 4.34 -5.87 0.56
C LYS A 254 4.07 -4.64 -0.31
N ILE A 255 3.87 -4.79 -1.62
CA ILE A 255 3.61 -3.69 -2.56
C ILE A 255 2.15 -3.60 -2.94
N ASP A 256 1.55 -4.73 -3.29
CA ASP A 256 0.15 -4.80 -3.71
C ASP A 256 -0.55 -6.00 -3.08
N GLY A 257 -1.50 -5.73 -2.18
CA GLY A 257 -2.09 -6.77 -1.34
C GLY A 257 -1.02 -7.51 -0.54
N ASN A 258 -0.87 -8.81 -0.79
CA ASN A 258 0.16 -9.66 -0.16
C ASN A 258 1.45 -9.80 -0.99
N ALA A 259 1.47 -9.26 -2.21
CA ALA A 259 2.57 -9.46 -3.14
C ALA A 259 3.82 -8.67 -2.74
N LYS A 260 4.99 -9.32 -2.84
CA LYS A 260 6.31 -8.73 -2.61
C LYS A 260 7.13 -8.74 -3.89
N LEU A 261 7.91 -7.68 -4.11
CA LEU A 261 8.85 -7.59 -5.24
C LEU A 261 10.18 -8.30 -4.95
N VAL A 262 10.61 -8.28 -3.68
CA VAL A 262 11.79 -8.99 -3.20
C VAL A 262 11.37 -9.92 -2.06
N SER A 263 11.85 -11.16 -2.09
CA SER A 263 11.62 -12.15 -1.04
C SER A 263 12.78 -13.13 -0.97
N ALA A 264 13.19 -13.48 0.24
CA ALA A 264 14.30 -14.40 0.50
C ALA A 264 13.92 -15.45 1.56
N ASN A 265 12.68 -15.95 1.49
CA ASN A 265 12.08 -16.79 2.52
C ASN A 265 11.85 -18.25 2.10
N ASP A 266 12.36 -18.66 0.94
CA ASP A 266 12.24 -20.02 0.45
C ASP A 266 13.56 -20.77 0.70
N ASP A 267 13.53 -21.72 1.64
CA ASP A 267 14.61 -22.64 1.96
C ASP A 267 14.31 -24.07 1.47
N THR A 268 13.22 -24.25 0.70
CA THR A 268 12.77 -25.53 0.16
C THR A 268 12.78 -25.54 -1.36
N GLY A 269 13.02 -26.72 -1.96
CA GLY A 269 13.08 -26.92 -3.42
C GLY A 269 14.45 -26.63 -4.06
N PHE A 270 14.49 -26.57 -5.39
CA PHE A 270 15.69 -26.28 -6.20
C PHE A 270 16.18 -24.82 -6.14
N THR A 271 15.88 -24.08 -5.06
CA THR A 271 15.98 -22.61 -4.99
C THR A 271 17.40 -22.08 -5.15
N PHE A 272 18.41 -22.81 -4.67
CA PHE A 272 19.80 -22.33 -4.68
C PHE A 272 20.77 -23.19 -5.50
N ARG A 273 20.36 -24.37 -5.99
CA ARG A 273 21.19 -25.34 -6.77
C ARG A 273 22.68 -25.41 -6.31
N GLY A 274 22.94 -25.37 -5.01
CA GLY A 274 24.30 -25.42 -4.44
C GLY A 274 25.18 -24.18 -4.67
N ARG A 275 24.64 -23.04 -5.13
CA ARG A 275 25.40 -21.80 -5.37
C ARG A 275 25.69 -20.96 -4.13
N PHE A 276 24.88 -21.12 -3.08
CA PHE A 276 25.04 -20.40 -1.82
C PHE A 276 25.25 -21.40 -0.68
N TYR A 277 26.14 -21.05 0.25
CA TYR A 277 26.46 -21.86 1.42
C TYR A 277 25.28 -21.87 2.39
N GLY A 278 24.89 -23.04 2.88
CA GLY A 278 23.78 -23.17 3.84
C GLY A 278 22.92 -24.40 3.59
N ASP A 279 23.56 -25.56 3.47
CA ASP A 279 22.85 -26.79 3.83
C ASP A 279 22.80 -26.90 5.36
N LYS A 280 21.90 -27.72 5.89
CA LYS A 280 21.58 -27.85 7.33
C LYS A 280 22.76 -28.05 8.29
N ASP A 281 23.95 -28.32 7.76
CA ASP A 281 25.11 -28.77 8.52
C ASP A 281 26.19 -27.70 8.79
N ASN A 282 26.21 -26.53 8.13
CA ASN A 282 27.35 -25.58 8.27
C ASN A 282 27.05 -24.06 8.20
N GLY A 283 25.78 -23.62 8.29
CA GLY A 283 25.46 -22.18 8.30
C GLY A 283 24.06 -21.87 8.84
N ALA A 284 23.86 -20.68 9.41
CA ALA A 284 22.56 -20.28 9.92
C ALA A 284 21.55 -20.11 8.75
N LYS A 285 20.35 -20.68 8.88
CA LYS A 285 19.24 -20.57 7.90
C LYS A 285 18.97 -19.14 7.42
N SER A 286 19.27 -18.14 8.24
CA SER A 286 19.11 -16.72 7.97
C SER A 286 20.05 -16.16 6.89
N GLU A 287 21.10 -16.89 6.50
CA GLU A 287 22.18 -16.38 5.66
C GLU A 287 22.09 -16.81 4.18
N LEU A 288 21.15 -17.68 3.83
CA LEU A 288 21.02 -18.25 2.47
C LEU A 288 20.65 -17.19 1.42
N GLY A 289 19.69 -16.32 1.75
CA GLY A 289 19.22 -15.29 0.83
C GLY A 289 20.11 -14.04 0.77
N SER A 290 20.76 -13.69 1.89
CA SER A 290 21.65 -12.52 1.99
C SER A 290 22.94 -12.68 1.18
N GLN A 291 23.33 -13.91 0.84
CA GLN A 291 24.46 -14.19 -0.04
C GLN A 291 24.24 -13.76 -1.49
N ALA A 292 22.98 -13.68 -1.95
CA ALA A 292 22.68 -13.21 -3.30
C ALA A 292 22.66 -11.68 -3.36
N VAL A 293 21.91 -11.06 -2.45
CA VAL A 293 21.78 -9.60 -2.35
C VAL A 293 21.45 -9.23 -0.91
N THR A 294 22.19 -8.29 -0.35
CA THR A 294 21.88 -7.69 0.94
C THR A 294 21.35 -6.29 0.74
N LEU A 295 20.14 -6.07 1.27
CA LEU A 295 19.47 -4.77 1.23
C LEU A 295 19.45 -4.19 2.63
N GLY A 296 19.92 -2.95 2.73
CA GLY A 296 19.79 -2.14 3.92
C GLY A 296 18.32 -1.95 4.28
N ARG A 297 18.01 -2.03 5.58
CA ARG A 297 16.66 -1.93 6.11
C ARG A 297 16.04 -0.56 5.83
N ASP A 298 16.82 0.52 5.99
CA ASP A 298 16.34 1.87 5.71
C ASP A 298 16.01 2.03 4.22
N VAL A 299 16.96 1.66 3.38
CA VAL A 299 16.86 1.73 1.92
C VAL A 299 15.64 0.95 1.41
N SER A 300 15.46 -0.28 1.90
CA SER A 300 14.33 -1.13 1.54
C SER A 300 13.00 -0.45 1.87
N GLN A 301 12.83 0.05 3.10
CA GLN A 301 11.57 0.68 3.49
C GLN A 301 11.27 1.94 2.68
N LYS A 302 12.26 2.82 2.52
CA LYS A 302 12.11 4.05 1.73
C LYS A 302 11.79 3.78 0.27
N ALA A 303 12.54 2.87 -0.37
CA ALA A 303 12.34 2.51 -1.77
C ALA A 303 10.95 1.90 -2.03
N PHE A 304 10.46 1.03 -1.14
CA PHE A 304 9.14 0.44 -1.34
C PHE A 304 7.99 1.35 -0.91
N ASN A 305 8.20 2.28 0.03
CA ASN A 305 7.21 3.29 0.37
C ASN A 305 7.01 4.28 -0.78
N ILE A 306 8.09 4.78 -1.39
CA ILE A 306 7.95 5.65 -2.56
C ILE A 306 7.35 4.90 -3.75
N LEU A 307 7.66 3.60 -3.94
CA LEU A 307 7.08 2.83 -5.03
C LEU A 307 5.56 2.73 -4.89
N LYS A 308 5.05 2.46 -3.68
CA LYS A 308 3.59 2.46 -3.42
C LYS A 308 2.97 3.82 -3.70
N TRP A 309 3.65 4.89 -3.26
CA TRP A 309 3.21 6.26 -3.47
C TRP A 309 3.14 6.60 -4.96
N LEU A 310 4.19 6.28 -5.73
CA LEU A 310 4.22 6.46 -7.19
C LEU A 310 3.12 5.64 -7.90
N ILE A 311 2.95 4.36 -7.52
CA ILE A 311 1.89 3.51 -8.08
C ILE A 311 0.51 4.12 -7.85
N LYS A 312 0.26 4.65 -6.65
CA LYS A 312 -1.04 5.23 -6.30
C LYS A 312 -1.30 6.56 -7.02
N ARG A 313 -0.26 7.40 -7.14
CA ARG A 313 -0.35 8.75 -7.69
C ARG A 313 -0.37 8.79 -9.21
N GLN A 314 0.48 8.01 -9.86
CA GLN A 314 0.69 8.07 -11.32
C GLN A 314 0.87 6.70 -11.98
N GLY A 315 0.65 5.61 -11.25
CA GLY A 315 0.69 4.27 -11.80
C GLY A 315 -0.50 3.99 -12.71
N ILE A 316 -0.23 3.28 -13.81
CA ILE A 316 -1.25 2.77 -14.72
C ILE A 316 -1.38 1.26 -14.50
N SER A 317 -2.58 0.83 -14.14
CA SER A 317 -2.91 -0.58 -13.93
C SER A 317 -3.54 -1.17 -15.19
N ASN A 318 -3.02 -2.31 -15.64
CA ASN A 318 -3.54 -3.11 -16.74
C ASN A 318 -3.72 -4.55 -16.24
N GLY A 319 -4.86 -4.82 -15.60
CA GLY A 319 -5.04 -6.04 -14.82
C GLY A 319 -4.09 -6.07 -13.62
N ASP A 320 -3.30 -7.13 -13.53
CA ASP A 320 -2.30 -7.36 -12.47
C ASP A 320 -0.96 -6.63 -12.70
N GLN A 321 -0.75 -6.11 -13.92
CA GLN A 321 0.43 -5.34 -14.27
C GLN A 321 0.26 -3.87 -13.87
N LYS A 322 1.29 -3.30 -13.25
CA LYS A 322 1.38 -1.88 -12.88
C LYS A 322 2.59 -1.25 -13.54
N THR A 323 2.36 -0.17 -14.27
CA THR A 323 3.40 0.61 -14.95
C THR A 323 3.53 1.97 -14.29
N VAL A 324 4.75 2.36 -13.95
CA VAL A 324 5.07 3.66 -13.34
C VAL A 324 6.22 4.28 -14.11
N VAL A 325 6.07 5.56 -14.47
CA VAL A 325 7.15 6.39 -14.98
C VAL A 325 7.31 7.58 -14.07
N TRP A 326 8.54 7.94 -13.71
CA TRP A 326 8.80 9.11 -12.90
C TRP A 326 10.20 9.69 -13.18
N ALA A 327 10.35 10.98 -12.90
CA ALA A 327 11.64 11.62 -12.75
C ALA A 327 11.96 11.82 -11.26
N ILE A 328 13.25 11.83 -10.91
CA ILE A 328 13.66 11.99 -9.49
C ILE A 328 13.19 13.34 -8.92
N SER A 329 13.12 14.40 -9.74
CA SER A 329 12.65 15.72 -9.29
C SER A 329 11.16 15.78 -8.93
N GLY A 330 10.39 14.74 -9.26
CA GLY A 330 8.94 14.73 -9.10
C GLY A 330 8.16 15.53 -10.15
N LYS A 331 8.83 16.12 -11.17
CA LYS A 331 8.17 16.70 -12.34
C LYS A 331 7.29 15.66 -13.06
N GLU A 332 6.18 16.10 -13.65
CA GLU A 332 5.24 15.18 -14.30
C GLU A 332 5.88 14.58 -15.56
N VAL A 333 5.91 13.24 -15.63
CA VAL A 333 6.33 12.52 -16.83
C VAL A 333 5.16 11.66 -17.31
N PRO A 334 4.69 11.84 -18.56
CA PRO A 334 3.60 11.03 -19.08
C PRO A 334 4.05 9.57 -19.22
N SER A 335 3.31 8.65 -18.60
CA SER A 335 3.52 7.22 -18.83
C SER A 335 3.24 6.87 -20.29
N PRO A 336 4.01 5.96 -20.91
CA PRO A 336 3.68 5.49 -22.25
C PRO A 336 2.26 4.95 -22.20
N MET A 337 1.85 4.13 -21.24
CA MET A 337 0.51 3.50 -21.20
C MET A 337 -0.68 4.47 -21.01
N LYS A 338 -0.46 5.79 -20.93
CA LYS A 338 -1.51 6.79 -20.67
C LYS A 338 -2.38 7.01 -21.90
N ASP A 339 -3.69 7.03 -21.69
CA ASP A 339 -4.66 7.08 -22.76
C ASP A 339 -4.93 8.54 -23.21
N SER A 340 -4.60 8.90 -24.46
CA SER A 340 -4.51 10.31 -24.91
C SER A 340 -5.78 10.98 -25.45
N PHE A 341 -7.00 10.45 -25.23
CA PHE A 341 -8.29 11.03 -25.73
C PHE A 341 -8.46 12.36 -25.08
N GLY A 342 -8.38 12.35 -23.74
CA GLY A 342 -8.86 13.45 -22.92
C GLY A 342 -7.96 14.67 -23.05
N VAL A 343 -6.84 14.50 -23.77
CA VAL A 343 -5.94 15.55 -24.20
C VAL A 343 -6.51 16.33 -25.38
N ILE A 344 -7.27 15.69 -26.24
CA ILE A 344 -7.79 16.27 -27.47
C ILE A 344 -9.20 16.78 -27.20
N ASP A 345 -9.41 18.06 -27.50
CA ASP A 345 -10.73 18.66 -27.53
C ASP A 345 -11.44 18.27 -28.84
N TRP A 346 -12.08 17.10 -28.82
CA TRP A 346 -12.76 16.53 -29.98
C TRP A 346 -13.97 17.34 -30.44
N ASP A 347 -14.53 18.20 -29.58
CA ASP A 347 -15.67 19.05 -29.93
C ASP A 347 -15.24 20.27 -30.76
N ASN A 348 -13.98 20.72 -30.60
CA ASN A 348 -13.40 21.84 -31.34
C ASN A 348 -12.40 21.43 -32.43
N LEU A 349 -12.05 20.14 -32.52
CA LEU A 349 -11.26 19.62 -33.63
C LEU A 349 -12.13 19.63 -34.89
N ASP A 350 -11.62 20.19 -35.99
CA ASP A 350 -12.35 20.25 -37.27
C ASP A 350 -12.60 18.83 -37.82
N THR A 351 -13.72 18.23 -37.43
CA THR A 351 -14.19 16.91 -37.86
C THR A 351 -15.18 16.99 -39.03
N SER A 352 -15.34 18.17 -39.64
CA SER A 352 -16.36 18.46 -40.66
C SER A 352 -16.32 17.53 -41.88
N ALA A 353 -15.16 16.91 -42.14
CA ALA A 353 -14.98 15.96 -43.25
C ALA A 353 -15.50 14.53 -42.97
N VAL A 354 -15.91 14.20 -41.74
CA VAL A 354 -16.33 12.85 -41.33
C VAL A 354 -17.85 12.74 -41.11
N GLU A 355 -18.58 13.87 -41.13
CA GLU A 355 -20.03 13.95 -40.90
C GLU A 355 -20.88 13.68 -42.15
N SER A 356 -20.45 12.83 -43.09
CA SER A 356 -21.37 12.40 -44.15
C SER A 356 -22.38 11.42 -43.57
N GLU A 357 -23.51 11.94 -43.10
CA GLU A 357 -24.75 11.19 -42.85
C GLU A 357 -25.15 10.47 -44.14
N THR A 358 -24.78 9.21 -44.28
CA THR A 358 -25.43 8.33 -45.25
C THR A 358 -25.91 7.11 -44.49
N GLU A 359 -27.18 7.16 -44.10
CA GLU A 359 -27.97 5.95 -43.92
C GLU A 359 -27.79 5.13 -45.20
N ILE A 360 -27.30 3.90 -45.05
CA ILE A 360 -27.13 2.98 -46.16
C ILE A 360 -28.55 2.56 -46.56
N ASP A 361 -29.17 3.29 -47.48
CA ASP A 361 -30.27 2.77 -48.27
C ASP A 361 -29.65 1.86 -49.34
N MET A 362 -30.09 0.60 -49.39
CA MET A 362 -29.57 -0.42 -50.31
C MET A 362 -30.15 -0.24 -51.71
N SER A 363 -29.93 0.92 -52.34
CA SER A 363 -30.15 1.11 -53.76
C SER A 363 -28.80 1.24 -54.46
N PHE A 364 -28.49 0.20 -55.24
CA PHE A 364 -27.29 0.08 -56.06
C PHE A 364 -27.37 1.04 -57.24
N GLU A 365 -26.91 2.29 -57.06
CA GLU A 365 -26.61 3.18 -58.17
C GLU A 365 -25.22 3.80 -58.01
N GLU A 366 -24.40 3.57 -59.03
CA GLU A 366 -23.03 4.06 -59.18
C GLU A 366 -23.01 5.60 -59.21
N LYS A 367 -22.84 6.22 -58.05
CA LYS A 367 -22.26 7.57 -57.96
C LYS A 367 -20.84 7.45 -57.44
N THR A 368 -19.88 7.61 -58.35
CA THR A 368 -18.48 7.88 -58.09
C THR A 368 -18.34 9.23 -57.36
N SER A 369 -18.70 9.26 -56.08
CA SER A 369 -18.15 10.27 -55.17
C SER A 369 -16.72 9.82 -54.84
N SER A 370 -15.73 10.52 -55.36
CA SER A 370 -14.35 10.37 -54.89
C SER A 370 -14.36 10.76 -53.41
N LYS A 371 -14.44 9.76 -52.52
CA LYS A 371 -14.37 9.98 -51.09
C LYS A 371 -13.02 10.64 -50.80
N ASP A 372 -13.02 11.90 -50.42
CA ASP A 372 -11.80 12.65 -50.14
C ASP A 372 -11.20 12.14 -48.81
N TRP A 373 -10.23 11.23 -48.93
CA TRP A 373 -9.48 10.69 -47.80
C TRP A 373 -8.42 11.67 -47.26
N SER A 374 -8.32 12.90 -47.80
CA SER A 374 -7.30 13.87 -47.39
C SER A 374 -7.53 14.47 -46.00
N SER A 375 -8.73 14.32 -45.43
CA SER A 375 -9.07 14.76 -44.08
C SER A 375 -8.42 13.86 -43.02
N ASN A 376 -7.14 14.11 -42.74
CA ASN A 376 -6.37 13.33 -41.79
C ASN A 376 -6.54 13.86 -40.36
N VAL A 377 -7.74 13.67 -39.78
CA VAL A 377 -8.03 13.95 -38.35
C VAL A 377 -6.98 13.31 -37.44
N GLY A 378 -6.40 12.18 -37.86
CA GLY A 378 -5.33 11.50 -37.15
C GLY A 378 -4.02 12.25 -37.07
N LYS A 379 -3.60 12.90 -38.17
CA LYS A 379 -2.40 13.74 -38.20
C LYS A 379 -2.57 14.94 -37.25
N SER A 380 -3.70 15.63 -37.31
CA SER A 380 -3.98 16.76 -36.41
C SER A 380 -4.01 16.33 -34.94
N ALA A 381 -4.63 15.18 -34.64
CA ALA A 381 -4.62 14.58 -33.31
C ALA A 381 -3.20 14.23 -32.83
N ALA A 382 -2.38 13.61 -33.69
CA ALA A 382 -0.99 13.28 -33.39
C ALA A 382 -0.16 14.55 -33.10
N GLU A 383 -0.30 15.60 -33.90
CA GLU A 383 0.39 16.88 -33.68
C GLU A 383 0.02 17.52 -32.33
N ILE A 384 -1.25 17.46 -31.91
CA ILE A 384 -1.69 17.96 -30.59
C ILE A 384 -1.04 17.15 -29.46
N ILE A 385 -1.02 15.81 -29.59
CA ILE A 385 -0.39 14.93 -28.62
C ILE A 385 1.11 15.23 -28.52
N LYS A 386 1.83 15.30 -29.64
CA LYS A 386 3.27 15.60 -29.68
C LYS A 386 3.57 16.96 -29.07
N LYS A 387 2.81 18.00 -29.41
CA LYS A 387 2.96 19.34 -28.78
C LYS A 387 2.84 19.27 -27.27
N LYS A 388 1.88 18.50 -26.74
CA LYS A 388 1.75 18.31 -25.29
C LYS A 388 2.94 17.54 -24.69
N LEU A 389 3.40 16.48 -25.36
CA LEU A 389 4.58 15.72 -24.95
C LEU A 389 5.83 16.62 -24.90
N HIS A 390 6.05 17.46 -25.90
CA HIS A 390 7.14 18.45 -25.89
C HIS A 390 7.00 19.49 -24.78
N GLY A 391 5.77 19.83 -24.36
CA GLY A 391 5.53 20.66 -23.18
C GLY A 391 6.12 20.03 -21.91
N TYR A 392 5.84 18.74 -21.67
CA TYR A 392 6.46 17.99 -20.56
C TYR A 392 7.99 17.91 -20.70
N LYS A 393 8.50 17.67 -21.92
CA LYS A 393 9.95 17.63 -22.19
C LYS A 393 10.63 18.96 -21.80
N ALA A 394 10.00 20.10 -22.08
CA ALA A 394 10.55 21.43 -21.81
C ALA A 394 10.63 21.77 -20.32
N GLU A 395 9.84 21.11 -19.47
CA GLU A 395 9.89 21.31 -18.02
C GLU A 395 11.06 20.56 -17.36
N LEU A 396 11.63 19.55 -18.02
CA LEU A 396 12.67 18.67 -17.47
C LEU A 396 14.08 19.21 -17.81
N GLU A 397 15.03 18.98 -16.90
CA GLU A 397 16.43 19.35 -17.17
C GLU A 397 17.06 18.38 -18.19
N GLU A 398 17.99 18.85 -19.02
CA GLU A 398 18.57 18.04 -20.12
C GLU A 398 19.13 16.69 -19.68
N HIS A 399 19.74 16.64 -18.49
CA HIS A 399 20.37 15.45 -17.91
C HIS A 399 19.52 14.80 -16.80
N GLU A 400 18.22 15.13 -16.75
CA GLU A 400 17.29 14.55 -15.79
C GLU A 400 16.99 13.08 -16.13
N GLN A 401 17.04 12.20 -15.13
CA GLN A 401 16.84 10.77 -15.36
C GLN A 401 15.38 10.38 -15.18
N ILE A 402 14.77 9.89 -16.26
CA ILE A 402 13.43 9.32 -16.27
C ILE A 402 13.54 7.81 -16.05
N SER A 403 12.81 7.28 -15.08
CA SER A 403 12.73 5.85 -14.80
C SER A 403 11.36 5.30 -15.20
N LEU A 404 11.35 4.25 -16.04
CA LEU A 404 10.16 3.49 -16.40
C LEU A 404 10.26 2.10 -15.77
N LEU A 405 9.27 1.74 -14.96
CA LEU A 405 9.20 0.48 -14.21
C LEU A 405 7.85 -0.19 -14.45
N MET A 406 7.89 -1.47 -14.82
CA MET A 406 6.70 -2.31 -14.95
C MET A 406 6.85 -3.50 -14.02
N VAL A 407 5.83 -3.71 -13.19
CA VAL A 407 5.75 -4.82 -12.25
C VAL A 407 4.47 -5.59 -12.49
N ASP A 408 4.54 -6.92 -12.39
CA ASP A 408 3.41 -7.80 -12.67
C ASP A 408 3.21 -8.80 -11.54
N LYS A 409 1.97 -8.98 -11.09
CA LYS A 409 1.66 -9.89 -9.99
C LYS A 409 1.69 -11.32 -10.51
N SER A 410 2.78 -12.03 -10.27
CA SER A 410 2.97 -13.41 -10.74
C SER A 410 2.16 -14.44 -9.95
N THR A 411 1.93 -14.19 -8.66
CA THR A 411 1.06 -14.99 -7.77
C THR A 411 0.45 -14.09 -6.69
N ASP A 412 -0.46 -14.57 -5.85
CA ASP A 412 -1.04 -13.75 -4.78
C ASP A 412 -0.01 -13.18 -3.79
N GLY A 413 1.16 -13.83 -3.66
CA GLY A 413 2.24 -13.44 -2.75
C GLY A 413 3.51 -12.87 -3.41
N ARG A 414 3.63 -12.89 -4.74
CA ARG A 414 4.86 -12.47 -5.45
C ARG A 414 4.54 -11.56 -6.62
N MET A 415 5.39 -10.55 -6.80
CA MET A 415 5.36 -9.62 -7.92
C MET A 415 6.71 -9.68 -8.63
N ALA A 416 6.70 -9.73 -9.95
CA ALA A 416 7.89 -9.76 -10.79
C ALA A 416 8.16 -8.36 -11.34
N LEU A 417 9.44 -7.96 -11.39
CA LEU A 417 9.87 -6.83 -12.19
C LEU A 417 9.98 -7.31 -13.65
N THR A 418 9.04 -6.92 -14.50
CA THR A 418 8.98 -7.38 -15.90
C THR A 418 9.75 -6.48 -16.83
N TYR A 419 9.84 -5.19 -16.52
CA TYR A 419 10.60 -4.23 -17.31
C TYR A 419 11.11 -3.08 -16.43
N TYR A 420 12.35 -2.68 -16.68
CA TYR A 420 12.94 -1.48 -16.10
C TYR A 420 13.92 -0.86 -17.09
N GLN A 421 13.75 0.43 -17.37
CA GLN A 421 14.70 1.19 -18.18
C GLN A 421 14.79 2.64 -17.71
N GLU A 422 15.98 3.22 -17.89
CA GLU A 422 16.26 4.63 -17.64
C GLU A 422 16.46 5.35 -18.96
N PHE A 423 16.00 6.59 -19.01
CA PHE A 423 16.08 7.43 -20.20
C PHE A 423 16.52 8.85 -19.82
N LEU A 424 17.25 9.50 -20.73
CA LEU A 424 17.32 10.95 -20.77
C LEU A 424 15.99 11.49 -21.34
N PRO A 425 15.62 12.76 -21.07
CA PRO A 425 14.37 13.29 -21.57
C PRO A 425 14.34 13.32 -23.10
N ALA A 426 15.47 13.63 -23.75
CA ALA A 426 15.58 13.55 -25.20
C ALA A 426 15.15 12.16 -25.72
N ASP A 427 15.85 11.11 -25.31
CA ASP A 427 15.57 9.74 -25.77
C ASP A 427 14.15 9.28 -25.41
N TYR A 428 13.66 9.62 -24.22
CA TYR A 428 12.33 9.20 -23.78
C TYR A 428 11.23 9.75 -24.68
N PHE A 429 11.25 11.07 -24.92
CA PHE A 429 10.22 11.73 -25.72
C PHE A 429 10.36 11.43 -27.21
N ASP A 430 11.58 11.27 -27.71
CA ASP A 430 11.81 10.89 -29.10
C ASP A 430 11.29 9.45 -29.36
N ASN A 431 11.43 8.54 -28.39
CA ASN A 431 10.82 7.21 -28.45
C ASN A 431 9.28 7.27 -28.39
N LEU A 432 8.70 8.18 -27.62
CA LEU A 432 7.25 8.38 -27.60
C LEU A 432 6.74 8.92 -28.94
N ASP A 433 7.47 9.86 -29.56
CA ASP A 433 7.13 10.40 -30.87
C ASP A 433 7.24 9.34 -31.98
N ALA A 434 8.31 8.54 -31.96
CA ALA A 434 8.45 7.39 -32.88
C ALA A 434 7.32 6.39 -32.67
N TRP A 435 6.98 6.09 -31.41
CA TRP A 435 5.85 5.21 -31.11
C TRP A 435 4.51 5.78 -31.63
N VAL A 436 4.33 7.09 -31.52
CA VAL A 436 3.15 7.79 -32.03
C VAL A 436 3.01 7.63 -33.54
N ASP A 437 4.12 7.70 -34.25
CA ASP A 437 4.16 7.59 -35.71
C ASP A 437 4.01 6.15 -36.19
N ASP A 438 4.71 5.20 -35.55
CA ASP A 438 4.83 3.82 -36.01
C ASP A 438 3.62 2.94 -35.61
N PHE A 439 2.97 3.23 -34.48
CA PHE A 439 1.94 2.35 -33.89
C PHE A 439 0.55 2.98 -33.82
N ALA A 440 0.25 3.95 -34.69
CA ALA A 440 -1.09 4.51 -34.84
C ALA A 440 -2.03 3.54 -35.59
N TRP A 441 -3.14 3.14 -34.94
CA TRP A 441 -4.20 2.33 -35.57
C TRP A 441 -5.61 2.91 -35.37
N TYR A 442 -6.59 2.40 -36.11
CA TYR A 442 -7.98 2.85 -36.03
C TYR A 442 -8.71 2.24 -34.82
N GLN A 443 -9.32 3.08 -33.97
CA GLN A 443 -10.22 2.66 -32.89
C GLN A 443 -11.63 3.24 -33.04
N ARG A 444 -12.64 2.53 -32.51
CA ARG A 444 -14.04 2.98 -32.42
C ARG A 444 -14.40 3.27 -30.97
N ARG A 445 -14.89 4.47 -30.67
CA ARG A 445 -15.43 4.84 -29.36
C ARG A 445 -16.78 5.54 -29.52
N SER A 446 -17.69 5.32 -28.58
CA SER A 446 -18.96 6.06 -28.47
C SER A 446 -18.79 7.19 -27.47
N ILE A 447 -19.34 8.36 -27.78
CA ILE A 447 -19.41 9.49 -26.85
C ILE A 447 -20.88 9.66 -26.47
N GLU A 448 -21.19 9.64 -25.18
CA GLU A 448 -22.53 9.93 -24.70
C GLU A 448 -22.79 11.44 -24.79
N LYS A 449 -23.61 11.86 -25.75
CA LYS A 449 -24.13 13.24 -25.76
C LYS A 449 -25.35 13.32 -24.83
N LYS A 450 -25.27 14.15 -23.78
CA LYS A 450 -26.42 14.46 -22.92
C LYS A 450 -27.38 15.42 -23.64
N ASN A 451 -28.22 14.91 -24.52
CA ASN A 451 -29.36 15.67 -25.04
C ASN A 451 -30.61 15.38 -24.21
N GLY A 452 -30.93 16.31 -23.31
CA GLY A 452 -32.27 16.71 -22.88
C GLY A 452 -33.28 15.70 -22.32
N LYS A 453 -33.48 14.49 -22.89
CA LYS A 453 -34.55 13.56 -22.46
C LYS A 453 -34.24 12.06 -22.55
N LYS A 454 -33.03 11.62 -22.92
CA LYS A 454 -32.49 10.25 -22.67
C LYS A 454 -31.03 10.20 -23.17
N PRO A 455 -30.10 9.53 -22.46
CA PRO A 455 -28.75 9.33 -22.98
C PRO A 455 -28.83 8.45 -24.24
N THR A 456 -28.46 9.02 -25.39
CA THR A 456 -28.30 8.27 -26.64
C THR A 456 -26.82 8.05 -26.89
N ASN A 457 -26.40 6.78 -26.88
CA ASN A 457 -25.06 6.39 -27.29
C ASN A 457 -24.98 6.48 -28.82
N LYS A 458 -24.52 7.62 -29.35
CA LYS A 458 -24.09 7.69 -30.76
C LYS A 458 -22.66 7.14 -30.84
N PRO A 459 -22.38 6.11 -31.68
CA PRO A 459 -21.01 5.76 -31.99
C PRO A 459 -20.37 6.98 -32.66
N PHE A 460 -19.24 7.45 -32.15
CA PHE A 460 -18.48 8.48 -32.85
C PHE A 460 -17.98 7.85 -34.15
N GLY A 461 -18.13 8.59 -35.25
CA GLY A 461 -17.64 8.21 -36.56
C GLY A 461 -16.16 7.84 -36.49
N ARG A 462 -15.71 7.00 -37.43
CA ARG A 462 -14.32 6.54 -37.51
C ARG A 462 -13.36 7.74 -37.40
N TYR A 463 -12.28 7.59 -36.63
CA TYR A 463 -10.90 7.91 -36.97
C TYR A 463 -10.05 8.42 -35.78
N CYS A 464 -8.89 7.76 -35.68
CA CYS A 464 -7.67 7.97 -34.90
C CYS A 464 -7.71 8.06 -33.37
N ARG A 465 -7.10 7.05 -32.74
CA ARG A 465 -6.48 7.22 -31.43
C ARG A 465 -5.28 6.28 -31.27
N LEU A 466 -4.14 6.87 -30.95
CA LEU A 466 -3.02 6.16 -30.36
C LEU A 466 -3.47 5.50 -29.06
N ARG A 467 -3.43 4.17 -29.03
CA ARG A 467 -3.48 3.42 -27.79
C ARG A 467 -2.04 3.07 -27.45
N LEU A 468 -1.54 3.62 -26.37
CA LEU A 468 -0.40 3.01 -25.71
C LEU A 468 -0.96 1.90 -24.81
N LEU A 469 -0.74 0.66 -25.24
CA LEU A 469 -1.05 -0.63 -24.59
C LEU A 469 -2.01 -0.55 -23.38
N THR A 470 -3.28 -0.85 -23.61
CA THR A 470 -4.12 -1.49 -22.58
C THR A 470 -4.66 -2.79 -23.15
N SER A 471 -4.61 -3.84 -22.32
CA SER A 471 -4.84 -5.27 -22.59
C SER A 471 -3.85 -5.97 -23.53
N ALA A 472 -2.86 -6.65 -22.94
CA ALA A 472 -2.31 -7.85 -23.55
C ALA A 472 -3.39 -8.94 -23.48
N THR A 473 -4.11 -9.17 -24.57
CA THR A 473 -4.59 -10.53 -24.84
C THR A 473 -3.35 -11.39 -25.06
N PRO A 474 -3.27 -12.59 -24.47
CA PRO A 474 -2.09 -13.43 -24.61
C PRO A 474 -1.88 -13.71 -26.10
N PHE A 475 -0.66 -13.49 -26.57
CA PHE A 475 -0.19 -14.01 -27.84
C PHE A 475 -0.33 -15.54 -27.78
N THR A 476 -1.46 -16.07 -28.26
CA THR A 476 -1.48 -17.43 -28.78
C THR A 476 -0.89 -17.36 -30.17
N GLU A 477 0.37 -17.77 -30.28
CA GLU A 477 0.95 -18.17 -31.56
C GLU A 477 -0.01 -19.13 -32.26
N ARG A 478 -0.55 -18.71 -33.40
CA ARG A 478 -1.05 -19.65 -34.40
C ARG A 478 0.08 -19.83 -35.40
N HIS A 479 0.71 -21.00 -35.34
CA HIS A 479 1.20 -21.66 -36.54
C HIS A 479 0.01 -22.23 -37.32
#